data_AF-A0A7S1JDV0-F1
#
_entry.id   AF-A0A7S1JDV0-F1
#
_cell.length_a   1.000
_cell.length_b   1.000
_cell.length_c   1.000
_cell.angle_alpha   90.00
_cell.angle_beta   90.00
_cell.angle_gamma   90.00
#
_symmetry.space_group_name_H-M   'P 1'
#
loop_
_entity.id
_entity.type
_entity.pdbx_description
1 polymer ?
#
loop_
_entity_poly.entity_id
_entity_poly.type
_entity_poly.pdbx_seq_one_letter_code
_entity_poly.pdbx_strand_id
1 'polypeptide(L)'
;EDPEVRDLLVPRLWPHWPGEYCGASKEGCGIQILKLGQANPQYIINHFKEAELTRFYIWWMELGNAKQLELMKARAEAGQDPHRSRGQIEIYDCTGISYWQLHPTGLRMLARVLGLG
;
A
#
# COMPACT_ATOMS: atom_id res chain seq x y z
N GLU A 1 -1.02 -5.48 16.37
CA GLU A 1 0.09 -5.17 15.44
C GLU A 1 1.17 -6.23 15.62
N ASP A 2 1.63 -6.86 14.55
CA ASP A 2 2.67 -7.89 14.58
C ASP A 2 4.07 -7.23 14.70
N PRO A 3 4.79 -7.39 15.83
CA PRO A 3 6.07 -6.71 16.05
C PRO A 3 7.12 -7.06 15.01
N GLU A 4 7.09 -8.29 14.47
CA GLU A 4 8.06 -8.73 13.46
C GLU A 4 7.88 -7.95 12.15
N VAL A 5 6.64 -7.67 11.77
CA VAL A 5 6.35 -6.87 10.58
C VAL A 5 6.80 -5.43 10.79
N ARG A 6 6.38 -4.82 11.89
CA ARG A 6 6.66 -3.41 12.18
C ARG A 6 8.15 -3.13 12.40
N ASP A 7 8.83 -3.95 13.19
CA ASP A 7 10.18 -3.64 13.67
C ASP A 7 11.28 -4.19 12.75
N LEU A 8 10.99 -5.23 11.95
CA LEU A 8 11.98 -5.84 11.06
C LEU A 8 11.63 -5.67 9.58
N LEU A 9 10.39 -5.94 9.19
CA LEU A 9 10.03 -6.02 7.77
C LEU A 9 9.78 -4.65 7.15
N VAL A 10 9.04 -3.76 7.83
CA VAL A 10 8.73 -2.42 7.35
C VAL A 10 10.01 -1.62 7.07
N PRO A 11 11.01 -1.51 7.97
CA PRO A 11 12.22 -0.74 7.69
C PRO A 11 13.02 -1.27 6.48
N ARG A 12 12.96 -2.59 6.23
CA ARG A 12 13.66 -3.25 5.12
C ARG A 12 12.94 -3.09 3.79
N LEU A 13 11.61 -3.25 3.76
CA LEU A 13 10.85 -3.27 2.51
C LEU A 13 10.33 -1.89 2.11
N TRP A 14 10.01 -1.03 3.08
CA TRP A 14 9.45 0.30 2.84
C TRP A 14 10.22 1.16 1.83
N PRO A 15 11.57 1.23 1.86
CA PRO A 15 12.34 2.00 0.87
C PRO A 15 12.19 1.49 -0.58
N HIS A 16 11.68 0.28 -0.77
CA HIS A 16 11.50 -0.38 -2.05
C HIS A 16 10.01 -0.57 -2.42
N TRP A 17 9.10 -0.19 -1.53
CA TRP A 17 7.67 -0.26 -1.76
C TRP A 17 7.21 0.95 -2.59
N PRO A 18 6.46 0.76 -3.68
CA PRO A 18 6.04 1.87 -4.54
C PRO A 18 4.84 2.66 -3.97
N GLY A 19 4.27 2.22 -2.85
CA GLY A 19 3.06 2.78 -2.27
C GLY A 19 3.33 3.88 -1.23
N GLU A 20 2.59 4.99 -1.31
CA GLU A 20 2.57 6.04 -0.29
C GLU A 20 1.15 6.55 -0.02
N TYR A 21 0.89 7.07 1.18
CA TYR A 21 -0.35 7.76 1.50
C TYR A 21 -0.23 9.25 1.19
N CYS A 22 -1.17 9.81 0.42
CA CYS A 22 -1.11 11.21 -0.03
C CYS A 22 -2.20 12.10 0.56
N GLY A 23 -2.94 11.63 1.56
CA GLY A 23 -3.97 12.40 2.27
C GLY A 23 -5.37 11.84 2.08
N ALA A 24 -6.35 12.72 1.91
CA ALA A 24 -7.76 12.37 1.81
C ALA A 24 -8.48 13.14 0.69
N SER A 25 -9.49 12.51 0.09
CA SER A 25 -10.39 13.15 -0.87
C SER A 25 -11.34 14.14 -0.17
N LYS A 26 -12.05 14.95 -0.97
CA LYS A 26 -13.10 15.86 -0.48
C LYS A 26 -14.20 15.12 0.30
N GLU A 27 -14.47 13.89 -0.09
CA GLU A 27 -15.47 12.99 0.50
C GLU A 27 -14.94 12.29 1.77
N GLY A 28 -13.65 12.41 2.08
CA GLY A 28 -13.03 11.77 3.25
C GLY A 28 -12.47 10.37 2.98
N CYS A 29 -12.32 9.99 1.72
CA CYS A 29 -11.66 8.73 1.37
C CYS A 29 -10.15 8.91 1.51
N GLY A 30 -9.47 8.02 2.22
CA GLY A 30 -8.02 7.99 2.28
C GLY A 30 -7.44 7.71 0.89
N ILE A 31 -6.40 8.44 0.50
CA ILE A 31 -5.77 8.30 -0.82
C ILE A 31 -4.40 7.66 -0.65
N GLN A 32 -4.17 6.59 -1.42
CA GLN A 32 -2.87 5.96 -1.58
C GLN A 32 -2.46 5.96 -3.06
N ILE A 33 -1.18 6.23 -3.31
CA ILE A 33 -0.59 6.27 -4.65
C ILE A 33 0.43 5.16 -4.76
N LEU A 34 0.32 4.33 -5.79
CA LEU A 34 1.33 3.34 -6.17
C LEU A 34 2.10 3.86 -7.39
N LYS A 35 3.36 4.27 -7.17
CA LYS A 35 4.29 4.75 -8.20
C LYS A 35 4.97 3.57 -8.88
N LEU A 36 4.30 2.99 -9.86
CA LEU A 36 4.73 1.75 -10.49
C LEU A 36 6.07 1.87 -11.22
N GLY A 37 6.42 3.03 -11.78
CA GLY A 37 7.74 3.26 -12.39
C GLY A 37 8.92 3.19 -11.41
N GLN A 38 8.66 3.26 -10.10
CA GLN A 38 9.69 3.13 -9.05
C GLN A 38 9.80 1.71 -8.50
N ALA A 39 8.86 0.82 -8.84
CA ALA A 39 8.87 -0.55 -8.36
C ALA A 39 10.07 -1.32 -8.95
N ASN A 40 10.79 -2.05 -8.11
CA ASN A 40 11.86 -2.95 -8.53
C ASN A 40 11.52 -4.41 -8.19
N PRO A 41 10.72 -5.09 -9.04
CA PRO A 41 10.29 -6.47 -8.78
C PRO A 41 11.46 -7.45 -8.63
N GLN A 42 12.56 -7.24 -9.36
CA GLN A 42 13.75 -8.07 -9.28
C GLN A 42 14.42 -7.96 -7.90
N TYR A 43 14.58 -6.74 -7.39
CA TYR A 43 15.13 -6.54 -6.04
C TYR A 43 14.25 -7.21 -4.99
N ILE A 44 12.93 -6.98 -5.06
CA ILE A 44 11.98 -7.50 -4.08
C ILE A 44 12.06 -9.03 -3.98
N ILE A 45 12.08 -9.74 -5.12
CA ILE A 45 12.10 -11.22 -5.07
C ILE A 45 13.42 -11.81 -4.58
N ASN A 46 14.52 -11.07 -4.76
CA ASN A 46 15.85 -11.56 -4.42
C ASN A 46 16.12 -11.39 -2.91
N HIS A 47 15.35 -10.55 -2.22
CA HIS A 47 15.61 -10.18 -0.82
C HIS A 47 14.46 -10.51 0.13
N PHE A 48 13.27 -10.82 -0.39
CA PHE A 48 12.08 -11.09 0.41
C PHE A 48 11.39 -12.37 -0.06
N LYS A 49 10.96 -13.18 0.91
CA LYS A 49 10.11 -14.33 0.67
C LYS A 49 8.67 -13.87 0.45
N GLU A 50 7.91 -14.65 -0.31
CA GLU A 50 6.48 -14.38 -0.55
C GLU A 50 5.70 -14.23 0.76
N ALA A 51 5.95 -15.08 1.76
CA ALA A 51 5.31 -14.99 3.08
C ALA A 51 5.62 -13.68 3.82
N GLU A 52 6.83 -13.13 3.68
CA GLU A 52 7.18 -11.82 4.23
C GLU A 52 6.36 -10.74 3.50
N LEU A 53 6.37 -10.75 2.17
CA LEU A 53 5.63 -9.77 1.37
C LEU A 53 4.12 -9.81 1.63
N THR A 54 3.55 -10.99 1.80
CA THR A 54 2.16 -11.17 2.22
C THR A 54 1.89 -10.49 3.57
N ARG A 55 2.72 -10.73 4.58
CA ARG A 55 2.55 -10.09 5.90
C ARG A 55 2.70 -8.58 5.83
N PHE A 56 3.68 -8.08 5.07
CA PHE A 56 3.82 -6.64 4.85
C PHE A 56 2.60 -6.05 4.13
N TYR A 57 2.09 -6.72 3.09
CA TYR A 57 0.95 -6.22 2.33
C TYR A 57 -0.33 -6.20 3.18
N ILE A 58 -0.55 -7.22 4.00
CA ILE A 58 -1.65 -7.22 4.99
C ILE A 58 -1.49 -6.05 5.95
N TRP A 59 -0.29 -5.83 6.51
CA TRP A 59 -0.01 -4.67 7.36
C TRP A 59 -0.26 -3.33 6.65
N TRP A 60 0.12 -3.21 5.37
CA TRP A 60 -0.17 -2.04 4.55
C TRP A 60 -1.68 -1.78 4.43
N MET A 61 -2.47 -2.83 4.17
CA MET A 61 -3.94 -2.72 4.10
C MET A 61 -4.55 -2.35 5.46
N GLU A 62 -4.05 -2.92 6.56
CA GLU A 62 -4.45 -2.57 7.92
C GLU A 62 -4.14 -1.11 8.25
N LEU A 63 -2.96 -0.62 7.87
CA LEU A 63 -2.56 0.77 8.03
C LEU A 63 -3.51 1.70 7.26
N GLY A 64 -3.91 1.33 6.04
CA GLY A 64 -4.90 2.07 5.27
C GLY A 64 -6.24 2.14 5.98
N ASN A 65 -6.70 1.02 6.54
CA ASN A 65 -7.97 0.97 7.28
C ASN A 65 -7.92 1.81 8.55
N ALA A 66 -6.79 1.80 9.28
CA ALA A 66 -6.58 2.65 10.44
C ALA A 66 -6.65 4.14 10.06
N LYS A 67 -5.95 4.55 8.99
CA LYS A 67 -6.02 5.92 8.46
C LYS A 67 -7.43 6.30 8.02
N GLN A 68 -8.16 5.39 7.38
CA GLN A 68 -9.55 5.64 6.99
C GLN A 68 -10.45 5.89 8.21
N LEU A 69 -10.26 5.11 9.28
CA LEU A 69 -10.99 5.29 10.53
C LEU A 69 -10.67 6.65 11.19
N GLU A 70 -9.41 7.06 11.20
CA GLU A 70 -8.99 8.39 11.69
C GLU A 70 -9.68 9.52 10.91
N LEU A 71 -9.73 9.42 9.58
CA LEU A 71 -10.41 10.38 8.72
C LEU A 71 -11.92 10.43 9.00
N MET A 72 -12.56 9.28 9.23
CA MET A 72 -13.98 9.22 9.59
C MET A 72 -14.24 9.88 10.94
N LYS A 73 -13.39 9.64 11.95
CA LYS A 73 -13.49 10.29 13.26
C LYS A 73 -13.35 11.81 13.15
N ALA A 74 -12.32 12.27 12.45
CA ALA A 74 -12.08 13.70 12.25
C ALA A 74 -13.27 14.41 11.55
N ARG A 75 -13.94 13.73 10.60
CA ARG A 75 -15.16 14.26 9.96
C ARG A 75 -16.34 14.34 10.92
N ALA A 76 -16.56 13.30 11.72
CA ALA A 76 -17.63 13.29 12.72
C ALA A 76 -17.43 14.43 13.73
N GLU A 77 -16.19 14.65 14.19
CA GLU A 77 -15.81 15.76 15.08
C GLU A 77 -16.04 17.13 14.42
N ALA A 78 -15.84 17.23 13.10
CA ALA A 78 -16.14 18.43 12.32
C ALA A 78 -17.63 18.61 11.98
N GLY A 79 -18.53 17.77 12.51
CA GLY A 79 -19.98 17.82 12.23
C GLY A 79 -20.35 17.39 10.81
N GLN A 80 -19.45 16.73 10.10
CA GLN A 80 -19.67 16.20 8.76
C GLN A 80 -20.11 14.75 8.82
N ASP A 81 -20.87 14.29 7.82
CA ASP A 81 -21.23 12.88 7.69
C ASP A 81 -19.97 12.00 7.52
N PRO A 82 -19.66 11.09 8.47
CA PRO A 82 -18.52 10.19 8.38
C PRO A 82 -18.75 9.04 7.38
N HIS A 83 -20.01 8.72 7.05
CA HIS A 83 -20.37 7.65 6.12
C HIS A 83 -20.34 8.08 4.65
N ARG A 84 -20.03 9.35 4.39
CA ARG A 84 -19.80 9.86 3.04
C ARG A 84 -18.56 9.23 2.39
N SER A 85 -17.56 8.85 3.20
CA SER A 85 -16.42 8.08 2.71
C SER A 85 -16.86 6.67 2.35
N ARG A 86 -16.50 6.22 1.14
CA ARG A 86 -16.83 4.87 0.64
C ARG A 86 -15.67 3.88 0.74
N GLY A 87 -14.60 4.26 1.43
CA GLY A 87 -13.37 3.46 1.57
C GLY A 87 -12.15 4.24 1.11
N GLN A 88 -11.16 3.52 0.61
CA GLN A 88 -9.89 4.09 0.14
C GLN A 88 -9.92 4.31 -1.38
N ILE A 89 -9.14 5.29 -1.84
CA ILE A 89 -8.88 5.52 -3.25
C ILE A 89 -7.43 5.12 -3.54
N GLU A 90 -7.26 4.19 -4.47
CA GLU A 90 -5.97 3.79 -5.01
C GLU A 90 -5.70 4.49 -6.34
N ILE A 91 -4.56 5.16 -6.42
CA ILE A 91 -4.09 5.80 -7.65
C ILE A 91 -2.87 5.03 -8.13
N TYR A 92 -2.94 4.52 -9.36
CA TYR A 92 -1.82 3.85 -10.01
C TYR A 92 -1.10 4.84 -10.94
N ASP A 93 0.07 5.31 -10.51
CA ASP A 93 0.94 6.12 -11.35
C ASP A 93 1.84 5.22 -12.19
N CYS A 94 1.49 5.11 -13.48
CA CYS A 94 2.20 4.33 -14.47
C CYS A 94 3.37 5.07 -15.14
N THR A 95 3.66 6.30 -14.71
CA THR A 95 4.78 7.09 -15.25
C THR A 95 6.10 6.39 -14.96
N GLY A 96 6.98 6.33 -15.96
CA GLY A 96 8.30 5.72 -15.82
C GLY A 96 8.32 4.19 -15.90
N ILE A 97 7.17 3.54 -16.15
CA ILE A 97 7.16 2.10 -16.42
C ILE A 97 8.00 1.79 -17.65
N SER A 98 8.88 0.79 -17.56
CA SER A 98 9.68 0.34 -18.69
C SER A 98 10.14 -1.12 -18.58
N TYR A 99 10.77 -1.63 -19.64
CA TYR A 99 11.10 -3.05 -19.80
C TYR A 99 11.99 -3.63 -18.70
N TRP A 100 12.80 -2.83 -18.00
CA TRP A 100 13.65 -3.34 -16.91
C TRP A 100 12.84 -3.90 -15.73
N GLN A 101 11.57 -3.51 -15.61
CA GLN A 101 10.67 -3.99 -14.55
C GLN A 101 9.99 -5.31 -14.90
N LEU A 102 10.13 -5.78 -16.15
CA LEU A 102 9.57 -7.06 -16.59
C LEU A 102 10.39 -8.21 -16.03
N HIS A 103 10.12 -8.56 -14.78
CA HIS A 103 10.66 -9.74 -14.12
C HIS A 103 9.55 -10.77 -13.90
N PRO A 104 9.32 -11.74 -14.82
CA PRO A 104 8.09 -12.55 -14.84
C PRO A 104 7.80 -13.31 -13.54
N THR A 105 8.82 -13.83 -12.88
CA THR A 105 8.65 -14.50 -11.58
C THR A 105 8.28 -13.51 -10.48
N GLY A 106 8.83 -12.30 -10.54
CA GLY A 106 8.54 -11.25 -9.57
C GLY A 106 7.16 -10.67 -9.74
N LEU A 107 6.77 -10.40 -10.98
CA LEU A 107 5.42 -9.97 -11.31
C LEU A 107 4.38 -11.02 -10.90
N ARG A 108 4.64 -12.32 -11.10
CA ARG A 108 3.72 -13.38 -10.66
C ARG A 108 3.58 -13.46 -9.14
N MET A 109 4.69 -13.31 -8.41
CA MET A 109 4.65 -13.28 -6.94
C MET A 109 3.94 -12.03 -6.42
N LEU A 110 4.28 -10.86 -6.94
CA LEU A 110 3.60 -9.60 -6.60
C LEU A 110 2.11 -9.67 -6.93
N ALA A 111 1.71 -10.25 -8.06
CA ALA A 111 0.30 -10.43 -8.41
C ALA A 111 -0.46 -11.30 -7.40
N ARG A 112 0.17 -12.36 -6.86
CA ARG A 112 -0.44 -13.18 -5.79
C ARG A 112 -0.58 -12.42 -4.49
N VAL A 113 0.46 -11.65 -4.10
CA VAL A 113 0.45 -10.86 -2.86
C VAL A 113 -0.59 -9.74 -2.95
N LEU A 114 -0.58 -8.97 -4.03
CA LEU A 114 -1.48 -7.83 -4.25
C LEU A 114 -2.93 -8.28 -4.46
N GLY A 115 -3.16 -9.48 -5.00
CA GLY A 115 -4.51 -10.05 -5.16
C GLY A 115 -5.19 -10.46 -3.85
N LEU A 116 -4.59 -10.21 -2.69
CA LEU A 116 -5.20 -10.44 -1.37
C LEU A 116 -6.12 -9.28 -0.93
N GLY A 117 -5.93 -8.08 -1.47
CA GLY A 117 -6.75 -6.90 -1.21
C GLY A 117 -7.94 -6.81 -2.16
#